data_AF-A0A357R354-F1
#
_entry.id   AF-A0A357R354-F1
#
_cell.length_a   1.000
_cell.length_b   1.000
_cell.length_c   1.000
_cell.angle_alpha   90.00
_cell.angle_beta   90.00
_cell.angle_gamma   90.00
#
_symmetry.space_group_name_H-M   'P 1'
#
loop_
_entity.id
_entity.type
_entity.pdbx_description
1 polymer ?
#
loop_
_entity_poly.entity_id
_entity_poly.type
_entity_poly.pdbx_seq_one_letter_code
_entity_poly.pdbx_strand_id
1 'polypeptide(L)'
;MFHITGRRQNALNLYDIATKLDASILTPKLDLSRQVHCAYGADLLSDVLAFTRPSTLLLTGLINIQVVRTAEMAELGGIVVVRGKPVHRSLQELACACKIPLLRTRMTMFESCGRLYQSGIKPCIKDPGCECNVCPSV
;
A
#
# COMPACT_ATOMS: atom_id res chain seq x y z
N MET A 1 23.45 32.33 9.98
CA MET A 1 23.90 30.93 10.13
C MET A 1 22.75 30.14 10.72
N PHE A 2 21.84 29.64 9.87
CA PHE A 2 20.79 28.70 10.26
C PHE A 2 20.92 27.50 9.32
N HIS A 3 21.51 26.43 9.83
CA HIS A 3 21.49 25.12 9.20
C HIS A 3 20.07 24.56 9.36
N ILE A 4 19.29 24.54 8.28
CA ILE A 4 18.07 23.74 8.18
C ILE A 4 18.43 22.54 7.31
N THR A 5 18.93 21.47 7.93
CA THR A 5 19.16 20.19 7.28
C THR A 5 17.80 19.61 6.88
N GLY A 6 17.56 19.52 5.58
CA GLY A 6 16.36 18.90 5.04
C GLY A 6 16.24 17.42 5.41
N ARG A 7 15.01 16.99 5.75
CA ARG A 7 14.58 15.59 5.62
C ARG A 7 13.30 15.58 4.80
N ARG A 8 13.45 15.28 3.51
CA ARG A 8 12.35 15.10 2.55
C ARG A 8 11.51 13.91 3.02
N GLN A 9 10.24 14.14 3.38
CA GLN A 9 9.32 13.05 3.70
C GLN A 9 9.08 12.26 2.40
N ASN A 10 9.56 11.02 2.30
CA ASN A 10 9.31 10.15 1.14
C ASN A 10 7.90 9.55 1.24
N ALA A 11 6.89 10.40 1.18
CA ALA A 11 5.54 9.98 0.83
C ALA A 11 5.48 9.83 -0.70
N LEU A 12 4.96 8.71 -1.18
CA LEU A 12 4.66 8.51 -2.61
C LEU A 12 3.16 8.49 -2.79
N ASN A 13 2.69 9.05 -3.89
CA ASN A 13 1.31 8.84 -4.29
C ASN A 13 1.16 7.50 -5.02
N LEU A 14 -0.08 7.04 -5.22
CA LEU A 14 -0.32 5.75 -5.86
C LEU A 14 -0.01 5.73 -7.36
N TYR A 15 0.06 6.88 -8.03
CA TYR A 15 0.57 6.95 -9.42
C TYR A 15 2.06 6.64 -9.46
N ASP A 16 2.86 7.19 -8.54
CA ASP A 16 4.28 6.91 -8.44
C ASP A 16 4.51 5.42 -8.14
N ILE A 17 3.72 4.84 -7.22
CA ILE A 17 3.74 3.41 -6.92
C ILE A 17 3.44 2.58 -8.18
N ALA A 18 2.42 2.97 -8.96
CA ALA A 18 2.07 2.29 -10.20
C ALA A 18 3.25 2.30 -11.20
N THR A 19 3.91 3.45 -11.37
CA THR A 19 5.08 3.58 -12.24
C THR A 19 6.26 2.75 -11.75
N LYS A 20 6.58 2.77 -10.44
CA LYS A 20 7.71 2.02 -9.88
C LYS A 20 7.55 0.50 -10.01
N LEU A 21 6.31 0.03 -9.94
CA LEU A 21 5.98 -1.39 -9.97
C LEU A 21 5.51 -1.89 -11.34
N ASP A 22 5.53 -1.05 -12.39
CA ASP A 22 4.92 -1.35 -13.69
C ASP A 22 3.50 -1.95 -13.52
N ALA A 23 2.71 -1.32 -12.65
CA ALA A 23 1.43 -1.84 -12.22
C ALA A 23 0.27 -1.26 -13.04
N SER A 24 -0.67 -2.12 -13.41
CA SER A 24 -1.95 -1.71 -13.96
C SER A 24 -2.86 -1.19 -12.85
N ILE A 25 -3.41 0.01 -13.02
CA ILE A 25 -4.47 0.55 -12.16
C ILE A 25 -5.78 -0.16 -12.50
N LEU A 26 -6.37 -0.85 -11.53
CA LEU A 26 -7.64 -1.57 -11.69
C LEU A 26 -8.85 -0.75 -11.25
N THR A 27 -8.61 0.39 -10.60
CA THR A 27 -9.64 1.28 -10.06
C THR A 27 -9.43 2.73 -10.55
N PRO A 28 -9.42 2.96 -11.88
CA PRO A 28 -9.05 4.26 -12.45
C PRO A 28 -10.01 5.41 -12.11
N LYS A 29 -11.19 5.09 -11.56
CA LYS A 29 -12.19 6.07 -11.11
C LYS A 29 -11.89 6.65 -9.72
N LEU A 30 -10.96 6.04 -8.98
CA LEU A 30 -10.59 6.51 -7.66
C LEU A 30 -9.44 7.50 -7.73
N ASP A 31 -9.40 8.40 -6.75
CA ASP A 31 -8.27 9.29 -6.57
C ASP A 31 -7.05 8.52 -6.02
N LEU A 32 -5.98 8.58 -6.82
CA LEU A 32 -4.69 7.94 -6.61
C LEU A 32 -3.62 8.97 -6.19
N SER A 33 -3.97 10.25 -6.05
CA SER A 33 -3.08 11.31 -5.55
C SER A 33 -2.78 11.19 -4.05
N ARG A 34 -3.58 10.38 -3.34
CA ARG A 34 -3.38 10.07 -1.92
C ARG A 34 -1.95 9.57 -1.65
N GLN A 35 -1.41 9.98 -0.52
CA GLN A 35 -0.05 9.66 -0.11
C GLN A 35 -0.02 8.39 0.73
N VAL A 36 0.96 7.52 0.46
CA VAL A 36 1.29 6.37 1.30
C VAL A 36 2.69 6.55 1.88
N HIS A 37 2.81 6.34 3.19
CA HIS A 37 4.07 6.54 3.93
C HIS A 37 4.78 5.23 4.23
N CYS A 38 4.03 4.14 4.29
CA CYS A 38 4.54 2.82 4.59
C CYS A 38 3.83 1.73 3.78
N ALA A 39 4.47 0.59 3.67
CA ALA A 39 3.92 -0.59 3.03
C ALA A 39 4.05 -1.83 3.91
N TYR A 40 3.13 -2.77 3.72
CA TYR A 40 3.13 -4.06 4.40
C TYR A 40 2.86 -5.17 3.38
N GLY A 41 3.75 -6.15 3.31
CA GLY A 41 3.60 -7.30 2.42
C GLY A 41 3.10 -8.51 3.21
N ALA A 42 1.86 -8.93 3.00
CA ALA A 42 1.29 -10.07 3.71
C ALA A 42 0.14 -10.72 2.93
N ASP A 43 -0.01 -12.04 3.11
CA ASP A 43 -1.16 -12.82 2.65
C ASP A 43 -2.04 -13.28 3.83
N LEU A 44 -1.56 -13.18 5.07
CA LEU A 44 -2.38 -13.44 6.26
C LEU A 44 -3.16 -12.17 6.62
N LEU A 45 -4.47 -12.16 6.36
CA LEU A 45 -5.32 -10.99 6.63
C LEU A 45 -5.42 -10.67 8.13
N SER A 46 -5.23 -11.66 9.01
CA SER A 46 -5.11 -11.45 10.46
C SER A 46 -3.93 -10.54 10.80
N ASP A 47 -2.79 -10.75 10.15
CA ASP A 47 -1.57 -9.97 10.37
C ASP A 47 -1.74 -8.55 9.82
N VAL A 48 -2.47 -8.42 8.69
CA VAL A 48 -2.83 -7.11 8.16
C VAL A 48 -3.62 -6.32 9.21
N LEU A 49 -4.68 -6.89 9.78
CA LEU A 49 -5.47 -6.21 10.81
C LEU A 49 -4.65 -5.91 12.08
N ALA A 50 -3.78 -6.83 12.49
CA ALA A 50 -3.00 -6.69 13.70
C ALA A 50 -1.87 -5.65 13.58
N PHE A 51 -1.15 -5.62 12.45
CA PHE A 51 0.14 -4.95 12.30
C PHE A 51 0.18 -3.79 11.30
N THR A 52 -0.92 -3.50 10.58
CA THR A 52 -1.00 -2.30 9.73
C THR A 52 -1.53 -1.08 10.48
N ARG A 53 -1.38 0.07 9.84
CA ARG A 53 -1.91 1.37 10.27
C ARG A 53 -2.76 1.97 9.15
N PRO A 54 -3.58 2.99 9.44
CA PRO A 54 -4.27 3.73 8.41
C PRO A 54 -3.29 4.26 7.36
N SER A 55 -3.74 4.33 6.10
CA SER A 55 -2.95 4.78 4.95
C SER A 55 -1.73 3.91 4.60
N THR A 56 -1.60 2.70 5.15
CA THR A 56 -0.58 1.71 4.72
C THR A 56 -0.93 1.14 3.35
N LEU A 57 0.08 0.94 2.50
CA LEU A 57 -0.04 0.19 1.24
C LEU A 57 0.11 -1.31 1.49
N LEU A 58 -0.89 -2.11 1.15
CA LEU A 58 -0.82 -3.57 1.25
C LEU A 58 -0.32 -4.20 -0.05
N LEU A 59 0.70 -5.05 0.05
CA LEU A 59 1.12 -5.95 -1.03
C LEU A 59 0.67 -7.37 -0.69
N THR A 60 -0.09 -7.97 -1.59
CA THR A 60 -0.69 -9.30 -1.37
C THR A 60 -0.83 -10.03 -2.70
N GLY A 61 -0.81 -11.36 -2.66
CA GLY A 61 -1.25 -12.17 -3.80
C GLY A 61 -2.65 -12.73 -3.63
N LEU A 62 -3.43 -12.27 -2.65
CA LEU A 62 -4.84 -12.60 -2.53
C LEU A 62 -5.68 -11.79 -3.54
N ILE A 63 -6.70 -12.44 -4.11
CA ILE A 63 -7.63 -11.86 -5.08
C ILE A 63 -9.10 -12.13 -4.71
N ASN A 64 -9.35 -12.40 -3.43
CA ASN A 64 -10.68 -12.68 -2.91
C ASN A 64 -11.31 -11.40 -2.33
N ILE A 65 -12.62 -11.44 -2.09
CA ILE A 65 -13.39 -10.31 -1.52
C ILE A 65 -12.85 -9.89 -0.13
N GLN A 66 -12.30 -10.83 0.63
CA GLN A 66 -11.82 -10.58 1.99
C GLN A 66 -10.67 -9.56 2.01
N VAL A 67 -9.83 -9.52 0.97
CA VAL A 67 -8.72 -8.56 0.91
C VAL A 67 -9.20 -7.11 0.90
N VAL A 68 -10.29 -6.82 0.19
CA VAL A 68 -10.86 -5.46 0.12
C VAL A 68 -11.56 -5.10 1.43
N ARG A 69 -12.25 -6.07 2.05
CA ARG A 69 -12.91 -5.86 3.35
C ARG A 69 -11.90 -5.62 4.47
N THR A 70 -10.84 -6.42 4.52
CA THR A 70 -9.75 -6.20 5.46
C THR A 70 -9.09 -4.84 5.23
N ALA A 71 -8.88 -4.44 3.97
CA ALA A 71 -8.31 -3.14 3.66
C ALA A 71 -9.21 -1.97 4.08
N GLU A 72 -10.52 -2.10 3.89
CA GLU A 72 -11.52 -1.15 4.36
C GLU A 72 -11.52 -1.04 5.89
N MET A 73 -11.55 -2.18 6.59
CA MET A 73 -11.53 -2.24 8.06
C MET A 73 -10.25 -1.66 8.69
N ALA A 74 -9.09 -1.84 8.03
CA ALA A 74 -7.80 -1.32 8.47
C ALA A 74 -7.49 0.09 7.93
N GLU A 75 -8.44 0.73 7.22
CA GLU A 75 -8.29 2.06 6.63
C GLU A 75 -7.05 2.19 5.74
N LEU A 76 -6.77 1.17 4.95
CA LEU A 76 -5.56 1.10 4.13
C LEU A 76 -5.54 2.15 3.02
N GLY A 77 -4.34 2.59 2.68
CA GLY A 77 -4.12 3.55 1.59
C GLY A 77 -4.40 2.93 0.22
N GLY A 78 -4.14 1.64 0.05
CA GLY A 78 -4.42 0.91 -1.17
C GLY A 78 -3.87 -0.52 -1.15
N ILE A 79 -4.18 -1.27 -2.20
CA ILE A 79 -3.80 -2.67 -2.36
C ILE A 79 -3.07 -2.85 -3.69
N VAL A 80 -1.94 -3.54 -3.65
CA VAL A 80 -1.20 -4.02 -4.82
C VAL A 80 -1.27 -5.53 -4.87
N VAL A 81 -1.95 -6.05 -5.90
CA VAL A 81 -1.97 -7.47 -6.21
C VAL A 81 -0.71 -7.84 -6.99
N VAL A 82 0.11 -8.70 -6.41
CA VAL A 82 1.38 -9.14 -7.01
C VAL A 82 1.21 -10.42 -7.84
N ARG A 83 2.28 -10.81 -8.56
CA ARG A 83 2.37 -12.04 -9.39
C ARG A 83 1.46 -12.06 -10.62
N GLY A 84 0.88 -10.92 -11.00
CA GLY A 84 0.08 -10.79 -12.21
C GLY A 84 -1.23 -11.57 -12.20
N LYS A 85 -1.72 -12.01 -11.03
CA LYS A 85 -2.96 -12.78 -10.92
C LYS A 85 -4.13 -11.99 -11.55
N PRO A 86 -5.02 -12.67 -12.30
CA PRO A 86 -6.18 -12.02 -12.90
C PRO A 86 -7.15 -11.59 -11.79
N VAL A 87 -7.42 -10.29 -11.71
CA VAL A 87 -8.37 -9.73 -10.73
C VAL A 87 -9.72 -9.58 -11.40
N HIS A 88 -10.71 -10.32 -10.92
CA HIS A 88 -12.07 -10.28 -11.45
C HIS A 88 -12.72 -8.90 -11.28
N ARG A 89 -13.61 -8.55 -12.20
CA ARG A 89 -14.32 -7.26 -12.22
C ARG A 89 -15.07 -6.99 -10.91
N SER A 90 -15.72 -8.02 -10.35
CA SER A 90 -16.46 -7.91 -9.08
C SER A 90 -15.58 -7.45 -7.91
N LEU A 91 -14.29 -7.82 -7.88
CA LEU A 91 -13.37 -7.32 -6.86
C LEU A 91 -13.01 -5.85 -7.10
N GLN A 92 -12.83 -5.45 -8.36
CA GLN A 92 -12.54 -4.06 -8.73
C GLN A 92 -13.74 -3.13 -8.41
N GLU A 93 -14.96 -3.63 -8.65
CA GLU A 93 -16.21 -2.94 -8.31
C GLU A 93 -16.36 -2.75 -6.81
N LEU A 94 -16.10 -3.81 -6.02
CA LEU A 94 -16.10 -3.71 -4.57
C LEU A 94 -15.03 -2.74 -4.07
N ALA A 95 -13.82 -2.80 -4.61
CA ALA A 95 -12.74 -1.88 -4.26
C ALA A 95 -13.12 -0.42 -4.57
N CYS A 96 -13.78 -0.15 -5.70
CA CYS A 96 -14.35 1.16 -6.00
C CYS A 96 -15.40 1.59 -4.98
N ALA A 97 -16.34 0.70 -4.62
CA ALA A 97 -17.40 0.99 -3.65
C ALA A 97 -16.84 1.32 -2.26
N CYS A 98 -15.81 0.60 -1.81
CA CYS A 98 -15.10 0.83 -0.56
C CYS A 98 -14.06 1.96 -0.65
N LYS A 99 -13.90 2.63 -1.79
CA LYS A 99 -12.89 3.67 -2.06
C LYS A 99 -11.44 3.23 -1.82
N ILE A 100 -11.17 1.93 -1.98
CA ILE A 100 -9.84 1.33 -1.85
C ILE A 100 -9.21 1.15 -3.24
N PRO A 101 -8.09 1.81 -3.53
CA PRO A 101 -7.35 1.65 -4.76
C PRO A 101 -6.79 0.26 -4.86
N LEU A 102 -6.96 -0.29 -6.05
CA LEU A 102 -6.47 -1.59 -6.41
C LEU A 102 -5.56 -1.46 -7.63
N LEU A 103 -4.33 -1.91 -7.46
CA LEU A 103 -3.31 -2.01 -8.49
C LEU A 103 -2.92 -3.47 -8.68
N ARG A 104 -2.37 -3.80 -9.84
CA ARG A 104 -1.85 -5.13 -10.15
C ARG A 104 -0.51 -5.04 -10.85
N THR A 105 0.50 -5.69 -10.31
CA THR A 105 1.80 -5.86 -10.95
C THR A 105 2.08 -7.32 -11.27
N ARG A 106 2.89 -7.57 -12.30
CA ARG A 106 3.42 -8.91 -12.63
C ARG A 106 4.58 -9.32 -11.72
N MET A 107 5.19 -8.38 -11.01
CA MET A 107 6.32 -8.62 -10.12
C MET A 107 5.97 -9.52 -8.94
N THR A 108 6.97 -10.19 -8.38
CA THR A 108 6.80 -10.96 -7.14
C THR A 108 6.57 -10.04 -5.94
N MET A 109 6.08 -10.59 -4.81
CA MET A 109 5.94 -9.81 -3.57
C MET A 109 7.28 -9.23 -3.12
N PHE A 110 8.31 -10.06 -3.05
CA PHE A 110 9.65 -9.65 -2.62
C PHE A 110 10.24 -8.57 -3.53
N GLU A 111 10.17 -8.75 -4.86
CA GLU A 111 10.64 -7.75 -5.82
C GLU A 111 9.89 -6.42 -5.65
N SER A 112 8.56 -6.47 -5.53
CA SER A 112 7.74 -5.27 -5.36
C SER A 112 8.12 -4.54 -4.07
N CYS A 113 8.24 -5.26 -2.95
CA CYS A 113 8.69 -4.69 -1.68
C CYS A 113 10.09 -4.07 -1.80
N GLY A 114 11.05 -4.75 -2.44
CA GLY A 114 12.41 -4.25 -2.64
C GLY A 114 12.45 -2.94 -3.43
N ARG A 115 11.70 -2.85 -4.53
CA ARG A 115 11.60 -1.62 -5.35
C ARG A 115 10.96 -0.46 -4.59
N LEU A 116 9.92 -0.72 -3.81
CA LEU A 116 9.28 0.31 -2.98
C LEU A 116 10.20 0.79 -1.87
N TYR A 117 10.90 -0.13 -1.20
CA TYR A 117 11.87 0.21 -0.17
C TYR A 117 13.01 1.07 -0.71
N GLN A 118 13.56 0.72 -1.87
CA GLN A 118 14.55 1.55 -2.58
C GLN A 118 14.02 2.93 -3.01
N SER A 119 12.71 3.04 -3.22
CA SER A 119 12.03 4.32 -3.53
C SER A 119 11.75 5.16 -2.27
N GLY A 120 12.12 4.66 -1.08
CA GLY A 120 12.00 5.34 0.21
C GLY A 120 10.68 5.09 0.95
N ILE A 121 9.85 4.14 0.49
CA ILE A 121 8.72 3.65 1.28
C ILE A 121 9.26 2.87 2.46
N LYS A 122 8.76 3.18 3.65
CA LYS A 122 9.15 2.49 4.87
C LYS A 122 8.33 1.21 5.10
N PRO A 123 8.88 0.19 5.76
CA PRO A 123 8.08 -0.93 6.24
C PRO A 123 7.09 -0.44 7.30
N CYS A 124 5.87 -0.97 7.29
CA CYS A 124 4.92 -0.73 8.36
C CYS A 124 5.35 -1.50 9.62
N ILE A 125 5.58 -0.77 10.71
CA ILE A 125 5.90 -1.30 12.03
C ILE A 125 4.87 -0.73 12.99
N LYS A 126 4.12 -1.58 13.68
CA LYS A 126 3.16 -1.16 14.70
C LYS A 126 3.81 -1.18 16.07
N ASP A 127 4.56 -0.13 16.38
CA ASP A 127 5.00 0.13 17.76
C ASP A 127 3.79 0.45 18.66
N PRO A 128 3.65 -0.19 19.83
CA PRO A 128 2.55 0.04 20.76
C PRO A 128 2.56 1.44 21.42
N GLY A 129 3.62 2.24 21.24
CA GLY A 129 3.76 3.59 21.79
C GLY A 129 3.82 4.73 20.76
N CYS A 130 3.44 4.48 19.50
CA CYS A 130 3.58 5.47 18.42
C CYS A 130 2.21 6.04 18.04
N GLU A 131 1.83 7.17 18.66
CA GLU A 131 0.62 7.96 18.32
C GLU A 131 0.74 8.71 16.98
N CYS A 132 1.95 8.75 16.41
CA CYS A 132 2.20 9.40 15.13
C CYS A 132 2.04 8.39 14.00
N ASN A 133 1.24 8.71 12.98
CA ASN A 133 1.19 8.01 11.68
C ASN A 133 2.54 8.07 10.90
N VAL A 134 3.65 8.32 11.59
CA VAL A 134 4.98 8.50 11.05
C VAL A 134 5.85 7.38 11.60
N CYS A 135 6.25 6.45 10.72
CA CYS A 135 7.24 5.44 11.09
C CYS A 135 8.54 6.17 11.50
N PRO A 136 9.02 6.00 12.74
CA PRO A 136 10.30 6.57 13.15
C PRO A 136 11.38 6.10 12.18
N SER A 137 12.20 7.03 11.70
CA SER A 137 13.42 6.69 10.98
C SER A 137 14.34 6.00 11.97
N VAL A 138 14.42 4.67 11.87
CA VAL A 138 15.62 3.95 12.32
C VAL A 138 16.83 4.45 11.55
#